data_AF-A0A822GC00-F1
#
_entry.id   AF-A0A822GC00-F1
#
_cell.length_a   1.000
_cell.length_b   1.000
_cell.length_c   1.000
_cell.angle_alpha   90.00
_cell.angle_beta   90.00
_cell.angle_gamma   90.00
#
_symmetry.space_group_name_H-M   'P 1'
#
loop_
_entity.id
_entity.type
_entity.pdbx_description
1 polymer ?
#
loop_
_entity_poly.entity_id
_entity_poly.type
_entity_poly.pdbx_seq_one_letter_code
_entity_poly.pdbx_strand_id
1 'polypeptide(L)'
;FGDMTNEEFTKQMNGLKMSAKTERSLRNTRAVLVQSDIVIPDAVDWRQKGYVTSVKNQGQCGSCWAFSATGSLEGQYFAKNYFGTNHTVVSLSEQNLIDCSGSFGNFGCSGGLM
;
A
#
# COMPACT_ATOMS: atom_id res chain seq x y z
N PHE A 1 19.23 8.83 -0.15
CA PHE A 1 18.77 9.55 -1.35
C PHE A 1 19.59 10.81 -1.62
N GLY A 2 20.15 11.53 -0.63
CA GLY A 2 21.05 12.67 -0.90
C GLY A 2 22.36 12.29 -1.62
N ASP A 3 22.63 11.00 -1.70
CA ASP A 3 23.73 10.32 -2.38
C ASP A 3 23.37 9.81 -3.79
N MET A 4 22.13 10.03 -4.24
CA MET A 4 21.63 9.51 -5.51
C MET A 4 21.28 10.66 -6.46
N THR A 5 21.60 10.48 -7.74
CA THR A 5 21.01 11.26 -8.82
C THR A 5 19.51 10.96 -8.93
N ASN A 6 18.77 11.87 -9.58
CA ASN A 6 17.36 11.65 -9.85
C ASN A 6 17.10 10.39 -10.69
N GLU A 7 18.01 10.06 -11.62
CA GLU A 7 17.90 8.85 -12.45
C GLU A 7 18.03 7.58 -11.61
N GLU A 8 19.04 7.51 -10.74
CA GLU A 8 19.23 6.39 -9.81
C GLU A 8 18.04 6.23 -8.88
N PHE A 9 17.56 7.34 -8.31
CA PHE A 9 16.39 7.33 -7.44
C PHE A 9 15.15 6.81 -8.16
N THR A 10 14.86 7.32 -9.35
CA THR A 10 13.67 6.93 -10.12
C THR A 10 13.73 5.46 -10.51
N LYS A 11 14.91 4.99 -10.95
CA LYS A 11 15.12 3.59 -11.33
C LYS A 11 14.94 2.62 -10.16
N GLN A 12 15.32 3.03 -8.95
CA GLN A 12 15.31 2.16 -7.78
C GLN A 12 14.04 2.25 -6.94
N MET A 13 13.41 3.42 -6.86
CA MET A 13 12.33 3.72 -5.90
C MET A 13 10.95 3.88 -6.57
N ASN A 14 10.89 4.25 -7.85
CA ASN A 14 9.64 4.42 -8.59
C ASN A 14 9.29 3.15 -9.39
N GLY A 15 8.96 2.10 -8.65
CA GLY A 15 8.73 0.75 -9.18
C GLY A 15 7.29 0.47 -9.61
N LEU A 16 6.44 1.44 -9.94
CA LEU A 16 5.09 1.12 -10.43
C LEU A 16 5.23 0.32 -11.73
N LYS A 17 4.76 -0.93 -11.71
CA LYS A 17 4.70 -1.79 -12.89
C LYS A 17 3.30 -2.32 -13.07
N MET A 18 2.65 -1.82 -14.12
CA MET A 18 1.28 -2.18 -14.46
C MET A 18 1.21 -2.65 -15.90
N SER A 19 0.50 -3.75 -16.16
CA SER A 19 0.25 -4.18 -17.52
C SER A 19 -0.72 -3.21 -18.22
N ALA A 20 -0.57 -3.00 -19.53
CA ALA A 20 -1.50 -2.16 -20.30
C ALA A 20 -2.96 -2.64 -20.20
N LYS A 21 -3.18 -3.95 -20.02
CA LYS A 21 -4.50 -4.53 -19.77
C LYS A 21 -5.07 -4.08 -18.42
N THR A 22 -4.26 -4.13 -17.37
CA THR A 22 -4.63 -3.67 -16.02
C THR A 22 -4.94 -2.18 -16.03
N GLU A 23 -4.10 -1.37 -16.70
CA GLU A 23 -4.32 0.07 -16.83
C GLU A 23 -5.65 0.38 -17.51
N ARG A 24 -5.93 -0.28 -18.63
CA ARG A 24 -7.20 -0.12 -19.37
C ARG A 24 -8.40 -0.53 -18.50
N SER A 25 -8.27 -1.61 -17.74
CA SER A 25 -9.33 -2.08 -16.83
C SER A 25 -9.64 -1.05 -15.74
N LEU A 26 -8.60 -0.50 -15.09
CA LEU A 26 -8.77 0.51 -14.04
C LEU A 26 -9.42 1.79 -14.56
N ARG A 27 -9.03 2.26 -15.75
CA ARG A 27 -9.66 3.42 -16.41
C ARG A 27 -11.16 3.22 -16.67
N ASN A 28 -11.59 1.97 -16.89
CA ASN A 28 -12.97 1.62 -17.13
C ASN A 28 -13.76 1.31 -15.84
N THR A 29 -13.07 1.23 -14.70
CA THR A 29 -13.70 0.93 -13.41
C THR A 29 -14.18 2.24 -12.77
N ARG A 30 -15.46 2.56 -12.92
CA ARG A 30 -16.10 3.68 -12.20
C ARG A 30 -16.67 3.19 -10.87
N ALA A 31 -15.80 2.88 -9.90
CA ALA A 31 -16.24 2.64 -8.53
C ALA A 31 -16.25 3.96 -7.76
N VAL A 32 -17.13 4.89 -8.12
CA VAL A 32 -17.40 6.06 -7.28
C VAL A 32 -18.60 5.71 -6.42
N LEU A 33 -18.33 5.22 -5.20
CA LEU A 33 -19.35 5.10 -4.17
C LEU A 33 -19.54 6.50 -3.57
N VAL A 34 -20.32 7.35 -4.25
CA VAL A 34 -20.78 8.60 -3.64
C VAL A 34 -21.94 8.26 -2.73
N GLN A 35 -21.67 8.19 -1.43
CA GLN A 35 -22.73 8.15 -0.44
C GLN A 35 -23.07 9.60 -0.09
N SER A 36 -24.22 10.08 -0.57
CA SER A 36 -24.60 11.51 -0.52
C SER A 36 -24.78 12.06 0.89
N ASP A 37 -24.98 11.18 1.88
CA ASP A 37 -25.43 11.56 3.21
C ASP A 37 -24.33 11.41 4.29
N ILE A 38 -23.06 11.31 3.87
CA ILE A 38 -21.93 11.24 4.80
C ILE A 38 -21.42 12.64 5.15
N VAL A 39 -21.43 12.96 6.45
CA VAL A 39 -20.70 14.11 6.99
C VAL A 39 -19.21 13.75 7.09
N ILE A 40 -18.40 14.37 6.24
CA ILE A 40 -16.94 14.21 6.27
C ILE A 40 -16.39 15.23 7.29
N PRO A 41 -15.59 14.82 8.28
CA PRO A 41 -14.99 15.75 9.23
C PRO A 41 -13.90 16.60 8.57
N ASP A 42 -13.64 17.79 9.12
CA ASP A 42 -12.61 18.73 8.62
C ASP A 42 -11.19 18.13 8.65
N ALA A 43 -10.95 17.17 9.54
CA ALA A 43 -9.66 16.48 9.64
C ALA A 43 -9.83 15.01 10.06
N VAL A 44 -8.98 14.14 9.51
CA VAL A 44 -8.86 12.73 9.90
C VAL A 44 -7.39 12.36 10.04
N ASP A 45 -7.02 11.83 11.21
CA ASP A 45 -5.72 11.20 11.43
C ASP A 45 -5.93 9.75 11.91
N TRP A 46 -5.68 8.79 11.02
CA TRP A 46 -5.83 7.36 11.32
C TRP A 46 -4.77 6.86 12.32
N ARG A 47 -3.64 7.56 12.47
CA ARG A 47 -2.59 7.21 13.44
C ARG A 47 -3.10 7.37 14.86
N GLN A 48 -3.81 8.47 15.12
CA GLN A 48 -4.42 8.75 16.42
C GLN A 48 -5.52 7.74 16.79
N LYS A 49 -6.04 7.01 15.81
CA LYS A 49 -7.07 5.99 16.00
C LYS A 49 -6.52 4.56 16.13
N GLY A 50 -5.21 4.36 16.02
CA GLY A 50 -4.56 3.04 16.14
C GLY A 50 -4.53 2.20 14.87
N TYR A 51 -4.93 2.76 13.72
CA TYR A 51 -5.02 2.03 12.44
C TYR A 51 -3.66 1.86 11.75
N VAL A 52 -2.59 2.49 12.26
CA VAL A 52 -1.32 2.62 11.56
C VAL A 52 -0.20 2.04 12.41
N THR A 53 0.58 1.13 11.83
CA THR A 53 1.79 0.56 12.44
C THR A 53 2.93 1.58 12.49
N SER A 54 4.05 1.25 13.15
CA SER A 54 5.24 2.10 13.10
C SER A 54 5.78 2.21 11.67
N VAL A 55 6.42 3.34 11.38
CA VAL A 55 7.07 3.56 10.08
C VAL A 55 8.08 2.45 9.79
N LYS A 56 8.03 1.91 8.57
CA LYS A 56 8.95 0.87 8.09
C LYS A 56 9.92 1.44 7.05
N ASN A 57 10.91 0.63 6.63
CA ASN A 57 11.92 1.03 5.65
C ASN A 57 12.11 -0.05 4.58
N GLN A 58 11.82 0.27 3.32
CA GLN A 58 11.98 -0.64 2.18
C GLN A 58 13.45 -0.85 1.77
N GLY A 59 14.37 -0.03 2.28
CA GLY A 59 15.77 -0.06 1.93
C GLY A 59 16.01 0.21 0.45
N GLN A 60 16.98 -0.51 -0.11
CA GLN A 60 17.42 -0.37 -1.51
C GLN A 60 16.61 -1.26 -2.48
N CYS A 61 15.33 -1.47 -2.20
CA CYS A 61 14.43 -2.33 -2.96
C CYS A 61 13.22 -1.52 -3.45
N GLY A 62 12.83 -1.67 -4.72
CA GLY A 62 11.64 -1.03 -5.32
C GLY A 62 10.33 -1.69 -4.88
N SER A 63 10.19 -1.97 -3.58
CA SER A 63 9.06 -2.67 -2.96
C SER A 63 8.04 -1.75 -2.29
N CYS A 64 8.06 -0.44 -2.57
CA CYS A 64 7.09 0.53 -2.06
C CYS A 64 5.63 0.08 -2.25
N TRP A 65 5.35 -0.63 -3.34
CA TRP A 65 4.04 -1.24 -3.61
C TRP A 65 3.64 -2.25 -2.52
N ALA A 66 4.55 -3.11 -2.07
CA ALA A 66 4.27 -4.09 -1.02
C ALA A 66 3.97 -3.40 0.32
N PHE A 67 4.75 -2.36 0.68
CA PHE A 67 4.54 -1.56 1.89
C PHE A 67 3.21 -0.79 1.86
N SER A 68 2.83 -0.25 0.70
CA SER A 68 1.55 0.44 0.56
C SER A 68 0.36 -0.53 0.67
N ALA A 69 0.49 -1.74 0.13
CA ALA A 69 -0.53 -2.78 0.22
C ALA A 69 -0.67 -3.29 1.66
N THR A 70 0.44 -3.65 2.33
CA THR A 70 0.42 -4.10 3.73
C THR A 70 -0.11 -3.02 4.65
N GLY A 71 0.40 -1.78 4.60
CA GLY A 71 -0.08 -0.71 5.47
C GLY A 71 -1.58 -0.44 5.35
N SER A 72 -2.15 -0.52 4.13
CA SER A 72 -3.60 -0.39 3.94
C SER A 72 -4.38 -1.58 4.52
N LEU A 73 -3.87 -2.80 4.31
CA LEU A 73 -4.50 -4.03 4.83
C LEU A 73 -4.41 -4.13 6.36
N GLU A 74 -3.31 -3.68 6.95
CA GLU A 74 -3.13 -3.55 8.41
C GLU A 74 -4.23 -2.66 9.01
N GLY A 75 -4.47 -1.49 8.42
CA GLY A 75 -5.53 -0.59 8.86
C GLY A 75 -6.93 -1.19 8.74
N GLN A 76 -7.23 -1.89 7.64
CA GLN A 76 -8.50 -2.60 7.47
C GLN A 76 -8.65 -3.78 8.44
N TYR A 77 -7.57 -4.51 8.70
CA TYR A 77 -7.54 -5.58 9.68
C TYR A 77 -7.84 -5.04 11.09
N PHE A 78 -7.22 -3.92 11.47
CA PHE A 78 -7.54 -3.22 12.72
C PHE A 78 -9.01 -2.80 12.76
N ALA A 79 -9.51 -2.14 11.70
CA ALA A 79 -10.90 -1.69 11.61
C ALA A 79 -11.91 -2.83 11.86
N LYS A 80 -11.67 -3.99 11.24
CA LYS A 80 -12.54 -5.16 11.36
C LYS A 80 -12.53 -5.77 12.76
N ASN A 81 -11.38 -5.75 13.44
CA ASN A 81 -11.21 -6.38 14.75
C ASN A 81 -11.40 -5.40 15.91
N TYR A 82 -11.60 -4.10 15.63
CA TYR A 82 -11.70 -3.03 16.64
C TYR A 82 -12.80 -3.25 17.69
N PHE A 83 -13.87 -3.95 17.34
CA PHE A 83 -14.98 -4.29 18.27
C PHE A 83 -14.76 -5.60 19.05
N GLY A 84 -13.65 -6.30 18.82
CA GLY A 84 -13.27 -7.50 19.56
C GLY A 84 -12.32 -7.21 20.72
N THR A 85 -11.99 -8.22 21.52
CA THR A 85 -11.10 -8.10 22.70
C THR A 85 -9.62 -7.93 22.36
N ASN A 86 -9.24 -7.92 21.08
CA ASN A 86 -7.85 -7.91 20.64
C ASN A 86 -7.55 -6.66 19.81
N HIS A 87 -7.05 -5.63 20.48
CA HIS A 87 -6.83 -4.28 19.94
C HIS A 87 -5.45 -4.12 19.29
N THR A 88 -4.92 -5.18 18.71
CA THR A 88 -3.52 -5.20 18.26
C THR A 88 -3.46 -4.97 16.76
N VAL A 89 -2.86 -3.86 16.33
CA VAL A 89 -2.47 -3.68 14.93
C VAL A 89 -1.31 -4.63 14.63
N VAL A 90 -1.50 -5.53 13.67
CA VAL A 90 -0.51 -6.54 13.29
C VAL A 90 0.35 -5.96 12.17
N SER A 91 1.67 -5.95 12.33
CA SER A 91 2.57 -5.66 11.22
C SER A 91 2.60 -6.87 10.27
N LEU A 92 2.16 -6.68 9.03
CA LEU A 92 2.17 -7.69 7.98
C LEU A 92 3.54 -7.77 7.29
N SER A 93 3.76 -8.88 6.56
CA SER A 93 5.03 -9.18 5.89
C SER A 93 5.02 -8.66 4.45
N GLU A 94 5.74 -7.57 4.19
CA GLU A 94 6.01 -7.13 2.82
C GLU A 94 6.81 -8.16 2.03
N GLN A 95 7.74 -8.86 2.70
CA GLN A 95 8.57 -9.88 2.08
C GLN A 95 7.74 -11.02 1.49
N ASN A 96 6.63 -11.40 2.15
CA ASN A 96 5.72 -12.39 1.59
C ASN A 96 5.13 -11.94 0.25
N LEU A 97 4.74 -10.67 0.12
CA LEU A 97 4.27 -10.16 -1.17
C LEU A 97 5.41 -10.13 -2.19
N ILE A 98 6.60 -9.65 -1.79
CA ILE A 98 7.78 -9.57 -2.66
C ILE A 98 8.13 -10.95 -3.25
N ASP A 99 8.11 -12.00 -2.45
CA ASP A 99 8.52 -13.35 -2.85
C ASP A 99 7.42 -14.12 -3.60
N CYS A 100 6.15 -13.93 -3.21
CA CYS A 100 5.08 -14.85 -3.62
C CYS A 100 4.14 -14.27 -4.69
N SER A 101 4.15 -12.96 -4.93
CA SER A 101 3.19 -12.33 -5.85
C SER A 101 3.67 -12.22 -7.31
N GLY A 102 4.78 -12.88 -7.65
CA GLY A 102 5.33 -12.88 -9.02
C GLY A 102 4.35 -13.39 -10.07
N SER A 103 3.69 -14.52 -9.79
CA SER A 103 2.65 -15.09 -10.67
C SER A 103 1.38 -14.22 -10.78
N PHE A 104 1.23 -13.24 -9.89
CA PHE A 104 0.11 -12.29 -9.85
C PHE A 104 0.45 -10.95 -10.53
N GLY A 105 1.65 -10.83 -11.11
CA GLY A 105 2.05 -9.68 -11.93
C GLY A 105 2.95 -8.66 -11.23
N ASN A 106 3.47 -8.97 -10.05
CA ASN A 106 4.50 -8.17 -9.39
C ASN A 106 5.91 -8.67 -9.73
N PHE A 107 6.91 -7.83 -9.48
CA PHE A 107 8.29 -8.08 -9.88
C PHE A 107 9.27 -7.90 -8.71
N GLY A 108 8.82 -8.21 -7.49
CA GLY A 108 9.62 -8.10 -6.27
C GLY A 108 10.22 -6.71 -6.09
N CYS A 109 11.54 -6.62 -5.92
CA CYS A 109 12.27 -5.35 -5.84
C CYS A 109 12.35 -4.56 -7.15
N SER A 110 11.95 -5.15 -8.27
CA SER A 110 11.92 -4.46 -9.57
C SER A 110 10.58 -3.76 -9.83
N GLY A 111 9.69 -3.71 -8.84
CA GLY A 111 8.41 -3.01 -8.93
C GLY A 111 7.17 -3.90 -8.84
N GLY A 112 6.01 -3.26 -8.77
CA GLY A 112 4.73 -3.93 -8.62
C GLY A 112 3.55 -2.96 -8.56
N LEU A 113 2.38 -3.50 -8.24
CA LEU A 113 1.11 -2.81 -8.10
C LEU A 113 0.42 -3.28 -6.81
N MET A 114 -0.15 -2.32 -6.07
CA MET A 114 -1.02 -2.56 -4.91
C MET A 114 -2.41 -2.98 -5.36
#